data_AF-A0A3M1S9H4-F1
#
_entry.id   AF-A0A3M1S9H4-F1
#
_cell.length_a   1.000
_cell.length_b   1.000
_cell.length_c   1.000
_cell.angle_alpha   90.00
_cell.angle_beta   90.00
_cell.angle_gamma   90.00
#
_symmetry.space_group_name_H-M   'P 1'
#
loop_
_entity.id
_entity.type
_entity.pdbx_description
1 polymer ?
#
loop_
_entity_poly.entity_id
_entity_poly.type
_entity_poly.pdbx_seq_one_letter_code
_entity_poly.pdbx_strand_id
1 'polypeptide(L)'
;VTLPGDYHGDGENLLPAFEGKPIRRTKPIFWEWRGVDTEPDWWPRLAVREGDWKLVLTYDAKRVELHRVTEDRAEAVDVAEDHPDIVERLTQMALAWKASLPTEPDPACIDHQTRQQAERSQAASPSRSRVTPEVRARAFARWDTDGDGLLTLDEYTTGLKGQSNLETRFRNFDRNGDGRLTRDEFVGRTADASR
;
A
#
# COMPACT_ATOMS: atom_id res chain seq x y z
N VAL A 1 -7.82 10.70 37.17
CA VAL A 1 -6.87 9.82 36.44
C VAL A 1 -5.51 10.50 36.49
N THR A 2 -4.50 9.83 37.01
CA THR A 2 -3.13 10.35 37.01
C THR A 2 -2.42 9.75 35.81
N LEU A 3 -1.94 10.60 34.91
CA LEU A 3 -1.18 10.16 33.74
C LEU A 3 0.26 9.83 34.14
N PRO A 4 0.95 8.92 33.43
CA PRO A 4 2.39 8.70 33.61
C PRO A 4 3.18 10.01 33.48
N GLY A 5 4.25 10.17 34.26
CA GLY A 5 5.02 11.42 34.30
C GLY A 5 5.77 11.74 33.00
N ASP A 6 6.00 10.73 32.17
CA ASP A 6 6.63 10.78 30.85
C ASP A 6 5.61 10.81 29.70
N TYR A 7 4.31 10.87 30.00
CA TYR A 7 3.27 10.94 28.97
C TYR A 7 3.23 12.32 28.32
N HIS A 8 3.64 12.36 27.05
CA HIS A 8 3.53 13.54 26.19
C HIS A 8 2.41 13.33 25.16
N GLY A 9 1.24 13.90 25.43
CA GLY A 9 0.10 13.84 24.50
C GLY A 9 0.19 14.87 23.37
N ASP A 10 -0.24 14.47 22.17
CA ASP A 10 -0.41 15.37 21.02
C ASP A 10 -1.62 16.32 21.20
N GLY A 11 -2.54 15.96 22.09
CA GLY A 11 -3.74 16.73 22.40
C GLY A 11 -3.47 18.07 23.12
N GLU A 12 -4.56 18.82 23.27
CA GLU A 12 -4.62 20.04 24.07
C GLU A 12 -5.92 20.05 24.87
N ASN A 13 -5.88 20.68 26.04
CA ASN A 13 -7.04 20.81 26.90
C ASN A 13 -8.07 21.77 26.28
N LEU A 14 -9.25 21.25 25.94
CA LEU A 14 -10.36 22.03 25.37
C LEU A 14 -11.49 22.33 26.36
N LEU A 15 -11.29 22.06 27.67
CA LEU A 15 -12.31 22.32 28.70
C LEU A 15 -12.84 23.76 28.68
N PRO A 16 -12.02 24.81 28.46
CA PRO A 16 -12.54 26.18 28.38
C PRO A 16 -13.64 26.37 27.31
N ALA A 17 -13.61 25.62 26.21
CA ALA A 17 -14.66 25.68 25.19
C ALA A 17 -16.03 25.25 25.74
N PHE A 18 -16.06 24.25 26.63
CA PHE A 18 -17.29 23.77 27.26
C PHE A 18 -17.84 24.75 28.30
N GLU A 19 -17.01 25.67 28.79
CA GLU A 19 -17.41 26.77 29.67
C GLU A 19 -17.84 28.02 28.88
N GLY A 20 -17.93 27.92 27.55
CA GLY A 20 -18.27 29.05 26.66
C GLY A 20 -17.13 30.07 26.50
N LYS A 21 -15.91 29.74 26.94
CA LYS A 21 -14.74 30.62 26.79
C LYS A 21 -14.09 30.40 25.42
N PRO A 22 -13.60 31.47 24.78
CA PRO A 22 -12.84 31.32 23.54
C PRO A 22 -11.56 30.52 23.82
N ILE A 23 -11.27 29.56 22.96
CA ILE A 23 -10.01 28.83 22.96
C ILE A 23 -9.50 28.67 21.54
N ARG A 24 -8.20 28.87 21.35
CA ARG A 24 -7.51 28.62 20.09
C ARG A 24 -6.42 27.59 20.35
N ARG A 25 -6.37 26.55 19.52
CA ARG A 25 -5.29 25.57 19.60
C ARG A 25 -3.96 26.23 19.25
N THR A 26 -2.90 25.84 19.93
CA THR A 26 -1.55 26.37 19.67
C THR A 26 -0.66 25.38 18.95
N LYS A 27 -0.96 24.08 19.03
CA LYS A 27 -0.29 23.01 18.30
C LYS A 27 -0.95 22.72 16.93
N PRO A 28 -0.15 22.33 15.93
CA PRO A 28 -0.66 21.80 14.67
C PRO A 28 -1.39 20.46 14.87
N ILE A 29 -2.24 20.12 13.91
CA ILE A 29 -2.94 18.84 13.84
C ILE A 29 -2.39 18.07 12.63
N PHE A 30 -2.12 16.78 12.81
CA PHE A 30 -1.58 15.92 11.78
C PHE A 30 -2.50 14.74 11.48
N TRP A 31 -2.45 14.26 10.25
CA TRP A 31 -3.11 13.04 9.81
C TRP A 31 -2.16 12.21 8.95
N GLU A 32 -2.22 10.89 9.12
CA GLU A 32 -1.59 9.90 8.24
C GLU A 32 -2.66 8.91 7.77
N TRP A 33 -2.81 8.76 6.46
CA TRP A 33 -3.69 7.76 5.86
C TRP A 33 -2.87 6.54 5.40
N ARG A 34 -3.02 5.42 6.13
CA ARG A 34 -2.33 4.14 5.87
C ARG A 34 -3.18 3.12 5.10
N GLY A 35 -4.20 3.56 4.37
CA GLY A 35 -5.05 2.67 3.56
C GLY A 35 -4.26 1.86 2.52
N VAL A 36 -4.89 0.76 2.09
CA VAL A 36 -4.26 -0.34 1.34
C VAL A 36 -3.88 0.00 -0.10
N ASP A 37 -4.63 0.89 -0.75
CA ASP A 37 -4.38 1.23 -2.14
C ASP A 37 -3.41 2.42 -2.27
N THR A 38 -2.58 2.39 -3.32
CA THR A 38 -1.58 3.43 -3.62
C THR A 38 -2.08 4.43 -4.67
N GLU A 39 -1.35 5.53 -4.83
CA GLU A 39 -1.73 6.62 -5.73
C GLU A 39 -1.66 6.24 -7.23
N PRO A 40 -2.54 6.81 -8.10
CA PRO A 40 -3.78 7.59 -7.81
C PRO A 40 -5.05 6.70 -7.88
N ASP A 41 -6.08 6.75 -7.01
CA ASP A 41 -6.81 7.88 -6.35
C ASP A 41 -7.24 7.62 -4.87
N TRP A 42 -6.31 7.13 -4.02
CA TRP A 42 -6.43 7.22 -2.54
C TRP A 42 -5.43 8.23 -1.98
N TRP A 43 -5.34 9.34 -2.71
CA TRP A 43 -4.77 10.61 -2.28
C TRP A 43 -5.59 11.22 -1.13
N PRO A 44 -5.00 11.97 -0.15
CA PRO A 44 -3.58 12.14 0.18
C PRO A 44 -3.06 11.15 1.25
N ARG A 45 -1.74 11.14 1.51
CA ARG A 45 -1.12 10.30 2.55
C ARG A 45 -0.90 11.00 3.87
N LEU A 46 -0.45 12.25 3.82
CA LEU A 46 -0.23 13.08 4.98
C LEU A 46 -1.09 14.33 4.88
N ALA A 47 -1.48 14.85 6.04
CA ALA A 47 -2.00 16.20 6.14
C ALA A 47 -1.49 16.87 7.41
N VAL A 48 -1.26 18.17 7.34
CA VAL A 48 -0.98 19.02 8.50
C VAL A 48 -1.87 20.26 8.44
N ARG A 49 -2.42 20.64 9.58
CA ARG A 49 -3.14 21.90 9.75
C ARG A 49 -2.50 22.71 10.86
N GLU A 50 -2.14 23.95 10.54
CA GLU A 50 -1.66 24.92 11.51
C GLU A 50 -2.39 26.25 11.30
N GLY A 51 -3.17 26.65 12.31
CA GLY A 51 -4.05 27.80 12.21
C GLY A 51 -5.06 27.64 11.07
N ASP A 52 -4.96 28.55 10.10
CA ASP A 52 -5.88 28.66 8.97
C ASP A 52 -5.45 27.79 7.78
N TRP A 53 -4.19 27.36 7.77
CA TRP A 53 -3.58 26.66 6.66
C TRP A 53 -3.65 25.16 6.87
N LYS A 54 -4.04 24.44 5.81
CA LYS A 54 -3.99 22.98 5.72
C LYS A 54 -3.20 22.60 4.48
N LEU A 55 -2.16 21.79 4.69
CA LEU A 55 -1.40 21.18 3.62
C LEU A 55 -1.73 19.68 3.57
N VAL A 56 -1.94 19.15 2.37
CA VAL A 56 -2.02 17.71 2.10
C VAL A 56 -0.91 17.31 1.13
N LEU A 57 -0.33 16.12 1.32
CA LEU A 57 0.85 15.69 0.55
C LEU A 57 1.03 14.17 0.48
N THR A 58 1.86 13.75 -0.49
CA THR A 58 2.46 12.41 -0.52
C THR A 58 3.50 12.22 0.57
N TYR A 59 3.89 10.97 0.83
CA TYR A 59 5.09 10.68 1.62
C TYR A 59 6.38 11.26 1.02
N ASP A 60 6.47 11.39 -0.31
CA ASP A 60 7.65 11.93 -1.00
C ASP A 60 7.55 13.42 -1.34
N ALA A 61 6.48 14.08 -0.90
CA ALA A 61 6.14 15.48 -1.16
C ALA A 61 6.15 15.90 -2.66
N LYS A 62 6.08 14.96 -3.61
CA LYS A 62 6.02 15.28 -5.05
C LYS A 62 4.68 15.86 -5.49
N ARG A 63 3.61 15.57 -4.76
CA ARG A 63 2.33 16.25 -4.93
C ARG A 63 1.94 16.87 -3.60
N VAL A 64 1.47 18.11 -3.65
CA VAL A 64 1.06 18.91 -2.51
C VAL A 64 -0.14 19.74 -2.93
N GLU A 65 -1.05 20.00 -2.00
CA GLU A 65 -2.12 21.00 -2.16
C GLU A 65 -2.23 21.77 -0.84
N LEU A 66 -2.32 23.09 -0.94
CA LEU A 66 -2.41 24.01 0.19
C LEU A 66 -3.74 24.73 0.15
N HIS A 67 -4.46 24.71 1.27
CA HIS A 67 -5.76 25.35 1.40
C HIS A 67 -5.83 26.25 2.63
N ARG A 68 -6.52 27.37 2.48
CA ARG A 68 -6.87 28.27 3.58
C ARG A 68 -8.29 28.00 4.06
N VAL A 69 -8.42 27.10 5.03
CA VAL A 69 -9.69 26.48 5.46
C VAL A 69 -10.70 27.50 6.02
N THR A 70 -10.24 28.64 6.52
CA THR A 70 -11.11 29.71 7.05
C THR A 70 -11.78 30.54 5.96
N GLU A 71 -11.19 30.61 4.76
CA GLU A 71 -11.71 31.36 3.61
C GLU A 71 -12.36 30.43 2.59
N ASP A 72 -11.81 29.22 2.42
CA ASP A 72 -12.35 28.18 1.55
C ASP A 72 -12.56 26.88 2.34
N ARG A 73 -13.75 26.74 2.91
CA ARG A 73 -14.16 25.54 3.65
C ARG A 73 -14.26 24.31 2.76
N ALA A 74 -14.48 24.47 1.45
CA ALA A 74 -14.66 23.37 0.52
C ALA A 74 -13.33 22.83 -0.03
N GLU A 75 -12.21 23.50 0.24
CA GLU A 75 -10.89 23.15 -0.30
C GLU A 75 -10.91 23.09 -1.83
N ALA A 76 -11.71 23.97 -2.44
CA ALA A 76 -11.93 24.03 -3.89
C ALA A 76 -10.78 24.72 -4.63
N VAL A 77 -10.02 25.57 -3.94
CA VAL A 77 -8.88 26.30 -4.51
C VAL A 77 -7.60 25.84 -3.82
N ASP A 78 -6.69 25.29 -4.63
CA ASP A 78 -5.30 25.09 -4.22
C ASP A 78 -4.53 26.40 -4.42
N VAL A 79 -3.88 26.86 -3.36
CA VAL A 79 -3.08 28.09 -3.32
C VAL A 79 -1.59 27.81 -3.05
N ALA A 80 -1.14 26.57 -3.26
CA ALA A 80 0.25 26.16 -3.01
C ALA A 80 1.28 26.98 -3.81
N GLU A 81 0.99 27.28 -5.09
CA GLU A 81 1.90 28.03 -5.96
C GLU A 81 2.11 29.49 -5.50
N ASP A 82 1.07 30.08 -4.89
CA ASP A 82 1.10 31.47 -4.40
C ASP A 82 1.78 31.61 -3.03
N HIS A 83 1.96 30.51 -2.30
CA HIS A 83 2.48 30.49 -0.93
C HIS A 83 3.58 29.43 -0.70
N PRO A 84 4.69 29.49 -1.46
CA PRO A 84 5.74 28.47 -1.40
C PRO A 84 6.43 28.39 -0.03
N ASP A 85 6.53 29.51 0.69
CA ASP A 85 7.09 29.58 2.04
C ASP A 85 6.24 28.79 3.05
N ILE A 86 4.92 28.84 2.91
CA ILE A 86 3.98 28.10 3.75
C ILE A 86 4.04 26.61 3.42
N VAL A 87 4.07 26.27 2.13
CA VAL A 87 4.21 24.88 1.66
C VAL A 87 5.49 24.26 2.21
N GLU A 88 6.63 24.93 2.08
CA GLU A 88 7.91 24.41 2.57
C GLU A 88 7.86 24.13 4.07
N ARG A 89 7.41 25.12 4.85
CA ARG A 89 7.33 25.02 6.31
C ARG A 89 6.40 23.91 6.78
N LEU A 90 5.21 23.81 6.20
CA LEU A 90 4.25 22.77 6.55
C LEU A 90 4.68 21.38 6.06
N THR A 91 5.37 21.29 4.93
CA THR A 91 5.96 20.04 4.43
C THR A 91 7.01 19.51 5.41
N GLN A 92 7.95 20.36 5.82
CA GLN A 92 8.98 20.00 6.80
C GLN A 92 8.33 19.53 8.12
N MET A 93 7.29 20.22 8.56
CA MET A 93 6.56 19.87 9.77
C MET A 93 5.85 18.51 9.68
N ALA A 94 5.16 18.23 8.56
CA ALA A 94 4.47 16.97 8.35
C ALA A 94 5.45 15.78 8.25
N LEU A 95 6.57 15.95 7.55
CA LEU A 95 7.59 14.91 7.41
C LEU A 95 8.32 14.64 8.73
N ALA A 96 8.65 15.70 9.49
CA ALA A 96 9.26 15.56 10.81
C ALA A 96 8.34 14.82 11.80
N TRP A 97 7.04 15.15 11.79
CA TRP A 97 6.05 14.42 12.57
C TRP A 97 5.93 12.96 12.12
N LYS A 98 5.84 12.70 10.81
CA LYS A 98 5.77 11.32 10.29
C LYS A 98 6.99 10.47 10.71
N ALA A 99 8.16 11.09 10.79
CA ALA A 99 9.40 10.46 11.24
C ALA A 99 9.46 10.21 12.76
N SER A 100 8.69 10.93 13.58
CA SER A 100 8.62 10.68 15.02
C SER A 100 7.67 9.53 15.39
N LEU A 101 6.78 9.13 14.48
CA LEU A 101 5.84 8.04 14.72
C LEU A 101 6.53 6.67 14.75
N PRO A 102 6.09 5.75 15.64
CA PRO A 102 6.60 4.38 15.64
C PRO A 102 6.20 3.64 14.36
N THR A 103 7.11 2.82 13.84
CA THR A 103 6.87 2.02 12.62
C THR A 103 5.99 0.80 12.88
N GLU A 104 6.02 0.30 14.11
CA GLU A 104 5.29 -0.88 14.57
C GLU A 104 4.49 -0.56 15.84
N PRO A 105 3.35 -1.22 16.07
CA PRO A 105 2.62 -1.05 17.32
C PRO A 105 3.47 -1.50 18.50
N ASP A 106 3.30 -0.83 19.65
CA ASP A 106 3.99 -1.23 20.88
C ASP A 106 3.65 -2.71 21.21
N PRO A 107 4.68 -3.58 21.35
CA PRO A 107 4.49 -4.98 21.70
C PRO A 107 3.67 -5.19 22.98
N ALA A 108 3.71 -4.26 23.94
CA ALA A 108 2.95 -4.32 25.17
C ALA A 108 1.45 -4.03 24.96
N CYS A 109 1.08 -3.38 23.85
CA CYS A 109 -0.29 -3.04 23.49
C CYS A 109 -0.97 -4.11 22.62
N ILE A 110 -0.25 -5.18 22.24
CA ILE A 110 -0.79 -6.30 21.47
C ILE A 110 -1.04 -7.47 22.43
N ASP A 111 -2.28 -7.93 22.51
CA ASP A 111 -2.63 -9.11 23.30
C ASP A 111 -1.80 -10.34 22.88
N HIS A 112 -1.18 -11.00 23.87
CA HIS A 112 -0.28 -12.13 23.67
C HIS A 112 -0.97 -13.32 22.99
N GLN A 113 -2.28 -13.49 23.14
CA GLN A 113 -3.02 -14.58 22.47
C GLN A 113 -3.08 -14.38 20.95
N THR A 114 -3.22 -13.13 20.49
CA THR A 114 -3.28 -12.81 19.06
C THR A 114 -1.92 -13.01 18.39
N ARG A 115 -0.82 -12.72 19.10
CA ARG A 115 0.56 -13.00 18.65
C ARG A 115 0.80 -14.48 18.39
N GLN A 116 0.47 -15.34 19.35
CA GLN A 116 0.69 -16.78 19.21
C GLN A 116 -0.16 -17.38 18.07
N GLN A 117 -1.36 -16.86 17.82
CA GLN A 117 -2.21 -17.31 16.73
C GLN A 117 -1.72 -16.81 15.37
N ALA A 118 -1.23 -15.57 15.26
CA ALA A 118 -0.62 -15.02 14.05
C ALA A 118 0.69 -15.75 13.69
N GLU A 119 1.56 -16.01 14.68
CA GLU A 119 2.81 -16.75 14.49
C GLU A 119 2.54 -18.21 14.09
N ARG A 120 1.56 -18.88 14.71
CA ARG A 120 1.14 -20.23 14.29
C ARG A 120 0.54 -20.25 12.90
N SER A 121 -0.18 -19.20 12.49
CA SER A 121 -0.81 -19.10 11.17
C SER A 121 0.21 -18.78 10.06
N GLN A 122 1.24 -17.98 10.37
CA GLN A 122 2.38 -17.73 9.48
C GLN A 122 3.30 -18.96 9.37
N ALA A 123 3.56 -19.67 10.47
CA ALA A 123 4.29 -20.93 10.46
C ALA A 123 3.50 -22.08 9.77
N ALA A 124 2.16 -22.00 9.75
CA ALA A 124 1.29 -22.96 9.09
C ALA A 124 0.94 -22.61 7.63
N SER A 125 1.50 -21.53 7.07
CA SER A 125 1.29 -21.18 5.66
C SER A 125 2.46 -21.66 4.80
N PRO A 126 2.41 -22.84 4.17
CA PRO A 126 3.24 -23.06 3.02
C PRO A 126 2.72 -22.12 1.92
N SER A 127 3.59 -21.19 1.49
CA SER A 127 3.50 -20.56 0.18
C SER A 127 3.35 -21.64 -0.89
N ARG A 128 2.11 -21.95 -1.27
CA ARG A 128 1.76 -22.64 -2.50
C ARG A 128 0.48 -22.02 -3.01
N SER A 129 0.61 -21.17 -4.01
CA SER A 129 -0.45 -20.99 -5.00
C SER A 129 -0.95 -22.40 -5.37
N ARG A 130 -2.21 -22.74 -5.05
CA ARG A 130 -2.79 -24.05 -5.35
C ARG A 130 -3.11 -24.18 -6.85
N VAL A 131 -2.14 -23.91 -7.70
CA VAL A 131 -2.18 -24.32 -9.10
C VAL A 131 -1.39 -25.62 -9.18
N THR A 132 -2.09 -26.74 -9.08
CA THR A 132 -1.48 -28.07 -9.17
C THR A 132 -0.95 -28.32 -10.60
N PRO A 133 0.03 -29.21 -10.78
CA PRO A 133 0.50 -29.64 -12.09
C PRO A 133 -0.65 -30.07 -13.03
N GLU A 134 -1.68 -30.71 -12.47
CA GLU A 134 -2.87 -31.15 -13.21
C GLU A 134 -3.70 -29.99 -13.77
N VAL A 135 -3.87 -28.91 -13.01
CA VAL A 135 -4.59 -27.71 -13.46
C VAL A 135 -3.80 -27.00 -14.56
N ARG A 136 -2.47 -26.99 -14.47
CA ARG A 136 -1.60 -26.44 -15.53
C ARG A 136 -1.64 -27.29 -16.79
N ALA A 137 -1.65 -28.62 -16.66
CA ALA A 137 -1.75 -29.52 -17.81
C ALA A 137 -3.09 -29.35 -18.55
N ARG A 138 -4.18 -29.10 -17.82
CA ARG A 138 -5.49 -28.77 -18.42
C ARG A 138 -5.52 -27.41 -19.10
N ALA A 139 -4.80 -26.43 -18.57
CA ALA A 139 -4.67 -25.11 -19.21
C ALA A 139 -3.79 -25.20 -20.48
N PHE A 140 -2.70 -25.97 -20.42
CA PHE A 140 -1.83 -26.25 -21.56
C PHE A 140 -2.61 -26.87 -22.72
N ALA A 141 -3.35 -27.96 -22.47
CA ALA A 141 -4.15 -28.64 -23.49
C ALA A 141 -5.33 -27.82 -24.03
N ARG A 142 -5.69 -26.70 -23.38
CA ARG A 142 -6.72 -25.78 -23.89
C ARG A 142 -6.15 -24.70 -24.79
N TRP A 143 -4.84 -24.47 -24.73
CA TRP A 143 -4.15 -23.39 -25.42
C TRP A 143 -3.28 -23.90 -26.58
N ASP A 144 -2.74 -25.12 -26.46
CA ASP A 144 -2.17 -25.91 -27.55
C ASP A 144 -3.28 -26.27 -28.56
N THR A 145 -3.45 -25.42 -29.57
CA THR A 145 -4.59 -25.48 -30.50
C THR A 145 -4.26 -26.33 -31.72
N ASP A 146 -3.00 -26.36 -32.13
CA ASP A 146 -2.51 -27.20 -33.21
C ASP A 146 -2.14 -28.63 -32.75
N GLY A 147 -2.07 -28.86 -31.43
CA GLY A 147 -1.84 -30.17 -30.83
C GLY A 147 -0.40 -30.64 -30.96
N ASP A 148 0.54 -29.73 -31.22
CA ASP A 148 1.96 -30.05 -31.43
C ASP A 148 2.71 -30.32 -30.11
N GLY A 149 2.06 -30.11 -28.96
CA GLY A 149 2.63 -30.35 -27.64
C GLY A 149 3.59 -29.25 -27.18
N LEU A 150 3.63 -28.13 -27.89
CA LEU A 150 4.36 -26.91 -27.57
C LEU A 150 3.36 -25.75 -27.48
N LEU A 151 3.69 -24.74 -26.69
CA LEU A 151 2.84 -23.57 -26.53
C LEU A 151 3.62 -22.34 -26.95
N THR A 152 3.28 -21.80 -28.11
CA THR A 152 3.92 -20.61 -28.68
C THR A 152 3.39 -19.33 -28.01
N LEU A 153 4.11 -18.22 -28.17
CA LEU A 153 3.69 -16.93 -27.63
C LEU A 153 2.32 -16.49 -28.18
N ASP A 154 2.01 -16.81 -29.43
CA ASP A 154 0.73 -16.49 -30.07
C ASP A 154 -0.44 -17.27 -29.46
N GLU A 155 -0.23 -18.55 -29.17
CA GLU A 155 -1.21 -19.41 -28.49
C GLU A 155 -1.38 -18.99 -27.02
N TYR A 156 -0.29 -18.64 -26.35
CA TYR A 156 -0.31 -18.16 -24.96
C TYR A 156 -1.09 -16.86 -24.81
N THR A 157 -0.90 -15.92 -25.73
CA THR A 157 -1.60 -14.63 -25.72
C THR A 157 -3.06 -14.77 -26.14
N THR A 158 -3.36 -15.69 -27.06
CA THR A 158 -4.73 -16.04 -27.46
C THR A 158 -5.55 -16.59 -26.28
N GLY A 159 -4.93 -17.38 -25.40
CA GLY A 159 -5.55 -17.94 -24.20
C GLY A 159 -5.86 -16.94 -23.08
N LEU A 160 -5.20 -15.78 -23.06
CA LEU A 160 -5.26 -14.76 -22.00
C LEU A 160 -5.39 -13.34 -22.58
N LYS A 161 -6.44 -13.07 -23.35
CA LYS A 161 -6.66 -11.71 -23.90
C LYS A 161 -6.78 -10.67 -22.76
N GLY A 162 -5.93 -9.64 -22.79
CA GLY A 162 -6.06 -8.44 -21.96
C GLY A 162 -5.11 -8.29 -20.75
N GLN A 163 -4.04 -9.09 -20.64
CA GLN A 163 -3.02 -8.90 -19.59
C GLN A 163 -1.70 -8.38 -20.20
N SER A 164 -1.19 -7.26 -19.69
CA SER A 164 0.08 -6.63 -20.12
C SER A 164 1.34 -7.34 -19.64
N ASN A 165 1.22 -8.32 -18.73
CA ASN A 165 2.35 -9.04 -18.12
C ASN A 165 2.58 -10.45 -18.68
N LEU A 166 2.04 -10.77 -19.86
CA LEU A 166 2.10 -12.12 -20.45
C LEU A 166 3.49 -12.49 -20.92
N GLU A 167 4.20 -11.58 -21.59
CA GLU A 167 5.56 -11.82 -22.10
C GLU A 167 6.57 -12.07 -20.98
N THR A 168 6.46 -11.33 -19.88
CA THR A 168 7.33 -11.53 -18.71
C THR A 168 7.07 -12.87 -18.05
N ARG A 169 5.80 -13.31 -17.99
CA ARG A 169 5.45 -14.63 -17.47
C ARG A 169 5.92 -15.74 -18.40
N PHE A 170 5.75 -15.59 -19.71
CA PHE A 170 6.21 -16.54 -20.71
C PHE A 170 7.72 -16.78 -20.60
N ARG A 171 8.52 -15.70 -20.55
CA ARG A 171 9.97 -15.78 -20.34
C ARG A 171 10.39 -16.44 -19.03
N ASN A 172 9.57 -16.36 -17.98
CA ASN A 172 9.86 -17.04 -16.71
C ASN A 172 9.63 -18.56 -16.78
N PHE A 173 8.81 -19.04 -17.73
CA PHE A 173 8.57 -20.46 -17.95
C PHE A 173 9.53 -21.06 -18.99
N ASP A 174 9.95 -20.27 -19.98
CA ASP A 174 10.88 -20.66 -21.03
C ASP A 174 12.30 -20.78 -20.48
N ARG A 175 12.70 -22.00 -20.11
CA ARG A 175 14.00 -22.26 -19.46
C ARG A 175 15.13 -22.40 -20.45
N ASN A 176 14.83 -22.88 -21.65
CA ASN A 176 15.80 -23.15 -22.69
C ASN A 176 15.99 -21.94 -23.63
N GLY A 177 15.08 -20.95 -23.57
CA GLY A 177 15.12 -19.71 -24.33
C GLY A 177 14.78 -19.88 -25.80
N ASP A 178 14.08 -20.97 -26.16
CA ASP A 178 13.76 -21.29 -27.55
C ASP A 178 12.49 -20.58 -28.07
N GLY A 179 11.82 -19.81 -27.22
CA GLY A 179 10.62 -19.06 -27.57
C GLY A 179 9.35 -19.91 -27.63
N ARG A 180 9.39 -21.14 -27.11
CA ARG A 180 8.26 -22.07 -26.99
C ARG A 180 8.21 -22.65 -25.57
N LEU A 181 7.03 -22.95 -25.07
CA LEU A 181 6.88 -23.62 -23.78
C LEU A 181 6.53 -25.08 -23.99
N THR A 182 7.41 -25.97 -23.59
CA THR A 182 7.07 -27.39 -23.49
C THR A 182 6.12 -27.64 -22.32
N ARG A 183 5.36 -28.73 -22.38
CA ARG A 183 4.49 -29.17 -21.28
C ARG A 183 5.24 -29.26 -19.94
N ASP A 184 6.48 -29.75 -19.96
CA ASP A 184 7.32 -29.91 -18.77
C ASP A 184 7.79 -28.58 -18.18
N GLU A 185 8.05 -27.58 -19.03
CA GLU A 185 8.41 -26.22 -18.61
C GLU A 185 7.22 -25.48 -17.99
N PHE A 186 6.03 -25.66 -18.57
CA PHE A 186 4.81 -24.99 -18.10
C PHE A 186 4.23 -25.61 -16.81
N VAL A 187 4.13 -26.94 -16.79
CA VAL A 187 3.57 -27.70 -15.65
C VAL A 187 4.58 -27.81 -14.51
N GLY A 188 5.89 -27.70 -14.84
CA GLY A 188 6.99 -28.05 -13.96
C GLY A 188 7.14 -29.58 -13.91
N ARG A 189 8.39 -30.10 -13.94
CA ARG A 189 8.68 -31.54 -13.85
C ARG A 189 7.77 -32.21 -12.83
N THR A 190 6.82 -33.00 -13.32
CA THR A 190 6.23 -34.06 -12.52
C THR A 190 7.38 -35.01 -12.22
N ALA A 191 7.81 -35.05 -10.96
CA ALA A 191 8.67 -36.13 -10.51
C ALA A 191 7.88 -37.41 -10.73
N ASP A 192 8.21 -38.11 -11.80
CA ASP A 192 7.61 -39.38 -12.15
C ASP A 192 7.95 -40.36 -11.03
N ALA A 193 6.93 -40.83 -10.35
CA ALA A 193 7.05 -41.86 -9.34
C ALA A 193 6.86 -43.21 -10.04
N SER A 194 7.96 -43.97 -10.08
CA SER A 194 8.08 -45.42 -10.36
C SER A 194 8.45 -45.76 -11.81
N ARG A 195 9.59 -46.39 -12.10
CA ARG A 195 10.11 -47.75 -11.78
C ARG A 195 9.89 -48.69 -12.95
#